data_AF-A0A4Y7WMM4-F1
#
_entry.id   AF-A0A4Y7WMM4-F1
#
_cell.length_a   1.000
_cell.length_b   1.000
_cell.length_c   1.000
_cell.angle_alpha   90.00
_cell.angle_beta   90.00
_cell.angle_gamma   90.00
#
_symmetry.space_group_name_H-M   'P 1'
#
loop_
_entity.id
_entity.type
_entity.pdbx_description
1 polymer ?
#
loop_
_entity_poly.entity_id
_entity_poly.type
_entity_poly.pdbx_seq_one_letter_code
_entity_poly.pdbx_strand_id
1 'polypeptide(L)'
;MHKWLITSLLIMPLFLGGEQEQEDNIEVEWTSSIEVDYRVGEEQLSKAYSTLATNEGSQARILIEIDTASAHGEELLLLAKELHLELEEKEPGLSRGIIAKSDLSPQQRHVKVTIGGVDNTSEELENSLSLVKELVNQLEQKAL
;
A
#
# COMPACT_ATOMS: atom_id res chain seq x y z
N MET A 1 -1.05 52.92 29.80
CA MET A 1 -2.38 53.33 29.31
C MET A 1 -2.31 53.47 27.80
N HIS A 2 -3.40 53.07 27.14
CA HIS A 2 -3.77 53.29 25.73
C HIS A 2 -3.38 52.23 24.68
N LYS A 3 -4.46 51.89 23.96
CA LYS A 3 -4.72 50.81 23.01
C LYS A 3 -4.42 51.26 21.57
N TRP A 4 -4.08 50.27 20.75
CA TRP A 4 -4.48 50.06 19.33
C TRP A 4 -3.96 51.02 18.24
N LEU A 5 -3.37 50.41 17.19
CA LEU A 5 -3.93 50.46 15.83
C LEU A 5 -3.26 49.42 14.92
N ILE A 6 -4.08 48.48 14.46
CA ILE A 6 -3.80 47.56 13.36
C ILE A 6 -3.77 48.39 12.08
N THR A 7 -2.65 48.41 11.37
CA THR A 7 -2.60 48.83 9.97
C THR A 7 -2.45 47.58 9.12
N SER A 8 -3.56 47.21 8.49
CA SER A 8 -3.63 46.25 7.40
C SER A 8 -2.71 46.72 6.28
N LEU A 9 -1.67 45.95 5.97
CA LEU A 9 -0.90 46.11 4.74
C LEU A 9 -1.34 44.99 3.80
N LEU A 10 -2.25 45.34 2.90
CA LEU A 10 -2.69 44.50 1.80
C LEU A 10 -1.53 44.41 0.80
N ILE A 11 -0.70 43.39 0.93
CA ILE A 11 0.32 43.06 -0.07
C ILE A 11 -0.38 42.19 -1.12
N MET A 12 -0.82 42.82 -2.20
CA MET A 12 -1.12 42.13 -3.46
C MET A 12 0.16 42.10 -4.29
N PRO A 13 0.73 40.92 -4.59
CA PRO A 13 1.52 40.75 -5.79
C PRO A 13 0.59 40.41 -6.96
N LEU A 14 0.42 41.39 -7.85
CA LEU A 14 0.02 41.19 -9.24
C LEU A 14 1.07 40.28 -9.90
N PHE A 15 0.78 38.98 -10.02
CA PHE A 15 1.46 38.10 -10.96
C PHE A 15 0.47 37.68 -12.05
N LEU A 16 0.76 38.17 -13.26
CA LEU A 16 0.24 37.67 -14.52
C LEU A 16 0.67 36.21 -14.70
N GLY A 17 -0.27 35.36 -15.11
CA GLY A 17 -0.01 34.00 -15.58
C GLY A 17 -0.48 32.91 -14.62
N GLY A 18 -1.79 32.63 -14.61
CA GLY A 18 -2.28 31.30 -14.23
C GLY A 18 -1.79 30.29 -15.27
N GLU A 19 -1.49 29.04 -14.94
CA GLU A 19 -2.25 28.19 -14.02
C GLU A 19 -1.60 28.00 -12.64
N GLN A 20 -2.36 28.24 -11.57
CA GLN A 20 -2.14 27.48 -10.35
C GLN A 20 -2.58 26.06 -10.70
N GLU A 21 -1.66 25.10 -10.76
CA GLU A 21 -2.02 23.69 -10.70
C GLU A 21 -2.76 23.48 -9.39
N GLN A 22 -4.07 23.43 -9.51
CA GLN A 22 -4.95 22.92 -8.50
C GLN A 22 -4.57 21.43 -8.40
N GLU A 23 -3.77 21.09 -7.39
CA GLU A 23 -3.76 19.71 -6.87
C GLU A 23 -5.19 19.47 -6.40
N ASP A 24 -6.06 19.07 -7.33
CA ASP A 24 -7.31 18.42 -6.99
C ASP A 24 -6.88 17.19 -6.20
N ASN A 25 -7.01 17.30 -4.89
CA ASN A 25 -6.88 16.20 -3.95
C ASN A 25 -8.10 15.29 -4.20
N ILE A 26 -8.08 14.59 -5.33
CA ILE A 26 -9.04 13.55 -5.65
C ILE A 26 -8.68 12.44 -4.68
N GLU A 27 -9.46 12.34 -3.60
CA GLU A 27 -9.45 11.19 -2.72
C GLU A 27 -9.90 10.00 -3.58
N VAL A 28 -8.93 9.33 -4.21
CA VAL A 28 -9.16 8.09 -4.93
C VAL A 28 -9.57 7.10 -3.86
N GLU A 29 -10.78 6.59 -3.95
CA GLU A 29 -11.28 5.50 -3.10
C GLU A 29 -11.27 4.25 -3.97
N TRP A 30 -10.58 3.21 -3.52
CA TRP A 30 -10.50 1.96 -4.29
C TRP A 30 -11.82 1.19 -4.13
N THR A 31 -12.36 0.72 -5.25
CA THR A 31 -13.67 0.05 -5.23
C THR A 31 -13.54 -1.43 -4.87
N SER A 32 -14.59 -2.04 -4.30
CA SER A 32 -14.68 -3.49 -4.00
C SER A 32 -14.59 -4.42 -5.23
N SER A 33 -14.30 -3.86 -6.42
CA SER A 33 -14.08 -4.60 -7.66
C SER A 33 -12.62 -5.03 -7.88
N ILE A 34 -11.70 -4.62 -7.01
CA ILE A 34 -10.30 -5.06 -7.01
C ILE A 34 -10.18 -6.39 -6.27
N GLU A 35 -9.59 -7.38 -6.93
CA GLU A 35 -9.33 -8.69 -6.37
C GLU A 35 -7.93 -8.75 -5.72
N VAL A 36 -7.76 -9.61 -4.72
CA VAL A 36 -6.43 -9.91 -4.16
C VAL A 36 -6.04 -11.34 -4.51
N ASP A 37 -4.96 -11.49 -5.26
CA ASP A 37 -4.42 -12.78 -5.66
C ASP A 37 -3.28 -13.22 -4.72
N TYR A 38 -3.55 -14.24 -3.90
CA TYR A 38 -2.59 -14.76 -2.92
C TYR A 38 -1.72 -15.87 -3.52
N ARG A 39 -0.40 -15.72 -3.40
CA ARG A 39 0.60 -16.74 -3.75
C ARG A 39 1.38 -17.14 -2.52
N VAL A 40 1.30 -18.41 -2.11
CA VAL A 40 1.78 -18.85 -0.80
C VAL A 40 2.88 -19.87 -0.98
N GLY A 41 4.10 -19.55 -0.55
CA GLY A 41 5.25 -20.45 -0.61
C GLY A 41 5.72 -20.80 -2.02
N GLU A 42 5.31 -20.04 -3.04
CA GLU A 42 5.63 -20.33 -4.45
C GLU A 42 6.99 -19.75 -4.89
N GLU A 43 7.49 -18.73 -4.21
CA GLU A 43 8.76 -18.09 -4.56
C GLU A 43 9.97 -18.97 -4.24
N GLN A 44 10.92 -19.04 -5.16
CA GLN A 44 12.20 -19.72 -4.99
C GLN A 44 13.16 -18.88 -4.11
N LEU A 45 12.73 -18.60 -2.88
CA LEU A 45 13.47 -17.82 -1.90
C LEU A 45 13.75 -18.66 -0.66
N SER A 46 14.96 -18.51 -0.15
CA SER A 46 15.34 -19.09 1.13
C SER A 46 14.81 -18.25 2.29
N LYS A 47 14.75 -18.87 3.47
CA LYS A 47 14.32 -18.20 4.71
C LYS A 47 15.03 -16.88 5.02
N ALA A 48 16.28 -16.74 4.60
CA ALA A 48 17.05 -15.50 4.81
C ALA A 48 16.38 -14.27 4.17
N TYR A 49 15.57 -14.47 3.12
CA TYR A 49 14.88 -13.40 2.39
C TYR A 49 13.35 -13.45 2.56
N SER A 50 12.80 -14.62 2.87
CA SER A 50 11.37 -14.85 2.94
C SER A 50 10.82 -14.94 4.37
N THR A 51 11.67 -14.94 5.40
CA THR A 51 11.25 -15.02 6.81
C THR A 51 11.65 -13.77 7.59
N LEU A 52 10.74 -13.29 8.42
CA LEU A 52 11.01 -12.33 9.48
C LEU A 52 11.08 -13.10 10.81
N ALA A 53 12.19 -12.95 11.52
CA ALA A 53 12.33 -13.47 12.88
C ALA A 53 12.02 -12.36 13.88
N THR A 54 11.09 -12.61 14.78
CA THR A 54 10.70 -11.71 15.87
C THR A 54 10.95 -12.39 17.22
N ASN A 55 10.73 -11.67 18.32
CA ASN A 55 10.84 -12.26 19.66
C ASN A 55 9.72 -13.28 19.95
N GLU A 56 8.60 -13.19 19.24
CA GLU A 56 7.40 -14.02 19.45
C GLU A 56 7.35 -15.23 18.50
N GLY A 57 8.25 -15.31 17.52
CA GLY A 57 8.32 -16.41 16.57
C GLY A 57 8.90 -15.98 15.23
N SER A 58 8.57 -16.73 14.17
CA SER A 58 8.89 -16.36 12.79
C SER A 58 7.64 -16.27 11.94
N GLN A 59 7.68 -15.35 10.96
CA GLN A 59 6.60 -15.13 10.01
C GLN A 59 7.16 -15.08 8.58
N ALA A 60 6.34 -15.47 7.61
CA ALA A 60 6.67 -15.34 6.21
C ALA A 60 6.45 -13.89 5.75
N ARG A 61 7.47 -13.29 5.14
CA ARG A 61 7.40 -11.90 4.67
C ARG A 61 6.55 -11.79 3.42
N ILE A 62 5.90 -10.64 3.26
CA ILE A 62 4.88 -10.42 2.23
C ILE A 62 5.38 -9.43 1.20
N LEU A 63 5.33 -9.81 -0.08
CA LEU A 63 5.62 -8.94 -1.20
C LEU A 63 4.31 -8.58 -1.89
N ILE A 64 4.15 -7.29 -2.22
CA ILE A 64 2.98 -6.79 -2.93
C ILE A 64 3.41 -6.42 -4.34
N GLU A 65 2.72 -6.94 -5.35
CA GLU A 65 2.98 -6.63 -6.75
C GLU A 65 1.72 -6.09 -7.41
N ILE A 66 1.88 -5.01 -8.17
CA ILE A 66 0.80 -4.35 -8.92
C ILE A 66 1.24 -4.02 -10.34
N ASP A 67 0.25 -3.87 -11.21
CA ASP A 67 0.46 -3.30 -12.54
C ASP A 67 -0.07 -1.87 -12.59
N THR A 68 0.85 -0.92 -12.76
CA THR A 68 0.54 0.51 -12.90
C THR A 68 0.07 0.88 -14.31
N ALA A 69 0.30 0.03 -15.30
CA ALA A 69 -0.20 0.24 -16.67
C ALA A 69 -1.67 -0.18 -16.83
N SER A 70 -2.26 -0.82 -15.80
CA SER A 70 -3.68 -1.14 -15.78
C SER A 70 -4.53 0.12 -15.79
N ALA A 71 -5.72 0.03 -16.40
CA ALA A 71 -6.77 1.04 -16.27
C ALA A 71 -7.19 1.31 -14.81
N HIS A 72 -6.83 0.43 -13.87
CA HIS A 72 -7.10 0.53 -12.43
C HIS A 72 -5.82 0.82 -11.63
N GLY A 73 -4.74 1.26 -12.28
CA GLY A 73 -3.41 1.38 -11.68
C GLY A 73 -3.35 2.26 -10.43
N GLU A 74 -4.14 3.35 -10.39
CA GLU A 74 -4.21 4.24 -9.22
C GLU A 74 -4.88 3.56 -8.02
N GLU A 75 -6.03 2.92 -8.23
CA GLU A 75 -6.73 2.17 -7.18
C GLU A 75 -5.88 0.98 -6.67
N LEU A 76 -5.20 0.26 -7.58
CA LEU A 76 -4.26 -0.81 -7.23
C LEU A 76 -3.09 -0.29 -6.38
N LEU A 77 -2.54 0.86 -6.74
CA LEU A 77 -1.44 1.49 -6.01
C LEU A 77 -1.89 1.94 -4.62
N LEU A 78 -3.10 2.46 -4.49
CA LEU A 78 -3.64 2.87 -3.21
C LEU A 78 -3.82 1.68 -2.27
N LEU A 79 -4.51 0.62 -2.71
CA LEU A 79 -4.67 -0.61 -1.91
C LEU A 79 -3.30 -1.21 -1.52
N ALA A 80 -2.34 -1.25 -2.46
CA ALA A 80 -1.00 -1.74 -2.18
C ALA A 80 -0.26 -0.92 -1.11
N LYS A 81 -0.40 0.41 -1.14
CA LYS A 81 0.20 1.31 -0.14
C LYS A 81 -0.44 1.14 1.23
N GLU A 82 -1.76 1.08 1.30
CA GLU A 82 -2.47 0.88 2.56
C GLU A 82 -2.12 -0.47 3.18
N LEU A 83 -2.15 -1.55 2.39
CA LEU A 83 -1.75 -2.87 2.86
C LEU A 83 -0.28 -2.91 3.31
N HIS A 84 0.63 -2.25 2.59
CA HIS A 84 2.02 -2.13 3.00
C HIS A 84 2.17 -1.45 4.36
N LEU A 85 1.46 -0.33 4.58
CA LEU A 85 1.51 0.43 5.83
C LEU A 85 0.94 -0.38 7.00
N GLU A 86 -0.22 -1.01 6.82
CA GLU A 86 -0.85 -1.86 7.86
C GLU A 86 0.05 -3.05 8.23
N LEU A 87 0.76 -3.65 7.26
CA LEU A 87 1.73 -4.72 7.53
C LEU A 87 2.93 -4.24 8.35
N GLU A 88 3.49 -3.08 8.00
CA GLU A 88 4.63 -2.49 8.72
C GLU A 88 4.23 -1.96 10.11
N GLU A 89 3.00 -1.47 10.27
CA GLU A 89 2.45 -1.10 11.58
C GLU A 89 2.25 -2.33 12.47
N LYS A 90 1.77 -3.44 11.88
CA LYS A 90 1.55 -4.68 12.61
C LYS A 90 2.85 -5.31 13.11
N GLU A 91 3.85 -5.42 12.23
CA GLU A 91 5.17 -5.94 12.56
C GLU A 91 6.20 -5.34 11.59
N PRO A 92 7.09 -4.44 12.06
CA PRO A 92 8.07 -3.78 11.21
C PRO A 92 8.97 -4.78 10.46
N GLY A 93 9.03 -4.62 9.13
CA GLY A 93 9.76 -5.51 8.22
C GLY A 93 8.97 -6.73 7.73
N LEU A 94 7.72 -6.90 8.15
CA LEU A 94 6.85 -7.98 7.64
C LEU A 94 6.56 -7.78 6.15
N SER A 95 6.43 -6.53 5.70
CA SER A 95 6.39 -6.23 4.27
C SER A 95 7.81 -6.28 3.68
N ARG A 96 7.90 -6.80 2.45
CA ARG A 96 9.06 -6.67 1.57
C ARG A 96 8.95 -5.44 0.67
N GLY A 97 7.85 -4.70 0.78
CA GLY A 97 7.53 -3.54 -0.04
C GLY A 97 6.62 -3.85 -1.22
N ILE A 98 6.53 -2.88 -2.12
CA ILE A 98 5.66 -2.88 -3.30
C ILE A 98 6.53 -2.89 -4.55
N ILE A 99 6.24 -3.80 -5.48
CA ILE A 99 6.79 -3.78 -6.84
C ILE A 99 5.69 -3.31 -7.79
N ALA A 100 5.88 -2.10 -8.30
CA ALA A 100 5.08 -1.54 -9.38
C ALA A 100 5.69 -1.93 -10.73
N LYS A 101 4.94 -2.69 -11.53
CA LYS A 101 5.31 -3.06 -12.89
C LYS A 101 4.49 -2.25 -13.89
N SER A 102 4.94 -2.19 -15.14
CA SER A 102 4.24 -1.51 -16.24
C SER A 102 4.25 -2.35 -17.52
N ASP A 103 4.43 -3.66 -17.40
CA ASP A 103 4.57 -4.63 -18.49
C ASP A 103 3.47 -5.71 -18.47
N LEU A 104 2.49 -5.59 -17.58
CA LEU A 104 1.40 -6.54 -17.42
C LEU A 104 0.14 -6.04 -18.17
N SER A 105 -0.93 -6.82 -18.06
CA SER A 105 -2.15 -6.64 -18.85
C SER A 105 -2.86 -5.32 -18.50
N PRO A 106 -3.26 -4.48 -19.49
CA PRO A 106 -3.95 -3.21 -19.25
C PRO A 106 -5.32 -3.36 -18.56
N GLN A 107 -5.83 -4.59 -18.43
CA GLN A 107 -7.10 -4.89 -17.77
C GLN A 107 -6.92 -5.59 -16.41
N GLN A 108 -5.70 -5.67 -15.87
CA GLN A 108 -5.46 -6.31 -14.58
C GLN A 108 -6.20 -5.57 -13.46
N ARG A 109 -7.04 -6.30 -12.72
CA ARG A 109 -7.81 -5.78 -11.58
C ARG A 109 -7.44 -6.48 -10.27
N HIS A 110 -6.19 -6.88 -10.13
CA HIS A 110 -5.76 -7.52 -8.90
C HIS A 110 -4.42 -7.02 -8.39
N VAL A 111 -4.33 -6.97 -7.06
CA VAL A 111 -3.09 -6.86 -6.31
C VAL A 111 -2.60 -8.28 -6.05
N LYS A 112 -1.38 -8.60 -6.47
CA LYS A 112 -0.76 -9.89 -6.18
C LYS A 112 -0.01 -9.81 -4.87
N VAL A 113 -0.37 -10.68 -3.93
CA VAL A 113 0.26 -10.79 -2.61
C VAL A 113 1.03 -12.10 -2.56
N THR A 114 2.35 -12.00 -2.52
CA THR A 114 3.24 -13.17 -2.44
C THR A 114 3.78 -13.34 -1.03
N ILE A 115 3.46 -14.47 -0.41
CA ILE A 115 3.75 -14.79 0.99
C ILE A 115 4.86 -15.83 1.05
N GLY A 116 5.99 -15.43 1.62
CA GLY A 116 7.13 -16.31 1.85
C GLY A 116 7.75 -16.88 0.57
N GLY A 117 8.41 -18.03 0.72
CA GLY A 117 9.03 -18.82 -0.33
C GLY A 117 9.04 -20.30 0.04
N VAL A 118 9.60 -21.12 -0.85
CA VAL A 118 9.57 -22.59 -0.76
C VAL A 118 10.21 -23.17 0.49
N ASP A 119 11.11 -22.43 1.14
CA ASP A 119 11.81 -22.87 2.35
C ASP A 119 11.07 -22.50 3.65
N ASN A 120 9.96 -21.74 3.59
CA ASN A 120 9.16 -21.41 4.76
C ASN A 120 8.43 -22.64 5.33
N THR A 121 8.19 -22.64 6.63
CA THR A 121 7.32 -23.67 7.24
C THR A 121 5.86 -23.41 6.90
N SER A 122 5.02 -24.45 6.92
CA SER A 122 3.57 -24.29 6.77
C SER A 122 2.98 -23.33 7.81
N GLU A 123 3.48 -23.37 9.05
CA GLU A 123 3.05 -22.46 10.11
C GLU A 123 3.39 -20.99 9.79
N GLU A 124 4.62 -20.70 9.34
CA GLU A 124 5.01 -19.35 8.90
C GLU A 124 4.09 -18.84 7.78
N LEU A 125 3.78 -19.69 6.81
CA LEU A 125 2.92 -19.37 5.67
C LEU A 125 1.46 -19.15 6.05
N GLU A 126 0.88 -20.05 6.86
CA GLU A 126 -0.52 -19.99 7.28
C GLU A 126 -0.81 -18.80 8.19
N ASN A 127 0.09 -18.53 9.15
CA ASN A 127 -0.03 -17.38 10.04
C ASN A 127 0.01 -16.06 9.24
N SER A 128 0.92 -15.96 8.28
CA SER A 128 1.08 -14.75 7.47
C SER A 128 -0.07 -14.58 6.47
N LEU A 129 -0.55 -15.66 5.86
CA LEU A 129 -1.75 -15.64 5.00
C LEU A 129 -2.99 -15.19 5.78
N SER A 130 -3.18 -15.72 6.99
CA SER A 130 -4.33 -15.38 7.83
C SER A 130 -4.31 -13.91 8.22
N LEU A 131 -3.13 -13.39 8.60
CA LEU A 131 -2.93 -11.98 8.92
C LEU A 131 -3.23 -11.08 7.71
N VAL A 132 -2.67 -11.37 6.52
CA VAL A 132 -2.92 -10.53 5.33
C VAL A 132 -4.41 -10.52 4.98
N LYS A 133 -5.08 -11.69 5.01
CA LYS A 133 -6.52 -11.76 4.73
C LYS A 133 -7.35 -10.94 5.71
N GLU A 134 -6.97 -10.93 6.99
CA GLU A 134 -7.61 -10.09 7.99
C GLU A 134 -7.43 -8.61 7.66
N LEU A 135 -6.20 -8.17 7.36
CA LEU A 135 -5.91 -6.77 7.03
C LEU A 135 -6.62 -6.32 5.74
N VAL A 136 -6.62 -7.15 4.69
CA VAL A 136 -7.35 -6.87 3.45
C VAL A 136 -8.85 -6.71 3.73
N ASN A 137 -9.45 -7.60 4.51
CA ASN A 137 -10.85 -7.50 4.88
C ASN A 137 -11.16 -6.26 5.74
N GLN A 138 -10.23 -5.83 6.60
CA GLN A 138 -10.38 -4.58 7.36
C GLN A 138 -10.33 -3.35 6.44
N LEU A 139 -9.40 -3.34 5.49
CA LEU A 139 -9.31 -2.30 4.47
C LEU A 139 -10.60 -2.26 3.63
N GLU A 140 -11.14 -3.41 3.22
CA GLU A 140 -12.37 -3.50 2.41
C GLU A 140 -13.58 -2.94 3.16
N GLN A 141 -13.62 -3.11 4.48
CA GLN A 141 -14.67 -2.55 5.32
C GLN A 141 -14.51 -1.04 5.58
N LYS A 142 -13.28 -0.50 5.52
CA LYS A 142 -13.03 0.94 5.66
C LYS A 142 -13.45 1.73 4.42
N ALA A 143 -13.46 1.09 3.24
CA ALA A 143 -13.83 1.67 1.95
C ALA A 143 -15.34 1.56 1.61
N LEU A 144 -16.19 1.18 2.57
CA LEU A 144 -17.66 1.05 2.44
C LEU A 144 -18.39 2.05 3.33
#